data_AF-A0A6L4AR09-F1
#
_entry.id   AF-A0A6L4AR09-F1
#
_cell.length_a   1.000
_cell.length_b   1.000
_cell.length_c   1.000
_cell.angle_alpha   90.00
_cell.angle_beta   90.00
_cell.angle_gamma   90.00
#
_symmetry.space_group_name_H-M   'P 1'
#
loop_
_entity.id
_entity.type
_entity.pdbx_description
1 polymer ?
#
loop_
_entity_poly.entity_id
_entity_poly.type
_entity_poly.pdbx_seq_one_letter_code
_entity_poly.pdbx_strand_id
1 'polypeptide(L)' 'MKSSEKNRYKPVDELRQLLGNLENQKFVLDCGHHVTFNEVLGNNVTILNGKSLRIICSLCGY' A
#
# COMPACT_ATOMS: atom_id res chain seq x y z
N MET A 1 10.84 -16.88 18.05
CA MET A 1 11.35 -16.02 16.96
C MET A 1 12.53 -15.22 17.49
N LYS A 2 13.72 -15.41 16.91
CA LYS A 2 14.98 -14.85 17.43
C LYS A 2 14.97 -13.32 17.28
N SER A 3 15.41 -12.63 18.31
CA SER A 3 15.39 -11.16 18.47
C SER A 3 16.08 -10.36 17.35
N SER A 4 16.87 -11.00 16.49
CA SER A 4 17.65 -10.39 15.42
C SER A 4 16.83 -9.96 14.19
N GLU A 5 15.66 -10.55 13.93
CA GLU A 5 14.84 -10.16 12.77
C GLU A 5 14.09 -8.85 12.99
N LYS A 6 13.77 -8.51 14.24
CA LYS A 6 13.05 -7.27 14.59
C LYS A 6 13.84 -6.01 14.25
N ASN A 7 15.17 -6.08 14.25
CA ASN A 7 16.03 -4.94 13.94
C ASN A 7 16.16 -4.66 12.42
N ARG A 8 15.56 -5.50 11.57
CA ARG A 8 15.55 -5.30 10.10
C ARG A 8 14.34 -4.51 9.63
N TYR A 9 13.36 -4.27 10.50
CA TYR A 9 12.19 -3.49 10.16
C TYR A 9 12.54 -2.01 10.20
N LYS A 10 12.30 -1.35 9.08
CA LYS A 10 12.37 0.11 9.00
C LYS A 10 11.16 0.72 9.72
N PRO A 11 11.31 1.92 10.31
CA PRO A 11 10.19 2.65 10.90
C PRO A 11 9.13 2.98 9.85
N VAL A 12 7.89 3.15 10.31
CA VAL A 12 6.74 3.47 9.45
C VAL A 12 6.93 4.79 8.69
N ASP A 13 7.71 5.73 9.21
CA ASP A 13 7.97 7.02 8.55
C ASP A 13 8.75 6.86 7.23
N GLU A 14 9.65 5.89 7.13
CA GLU A 14 10.32 5.58 5.86
C GLU A 14 9.32 5.08 4.82
N LEU A 15 8.35 4.25 5.23
CA LEU A 15 7.29 3.79 4.34
C LEU A 15 6.37 4.94 3.92
N ARG A 16 6.03 5.85 4.83
CA ARG A 16 5.24 7.05 4.52
C ARG A 16 5.95 7.94 3.50
N GLN A 17 7.26 8.14 3.60
CA GLN A 17 8.02 8.90 2.62
C GLN A 17 7.97 8.26 1.23
N LEU A 18 8.11 6.93 1.15
CA LEU A 18 8.02 6.20 -0.12
C LEU A 18 6.63 6.34 -0.76
N LEU A 19 5.57 6.22 0.03
CA LEU A 19 4.19 6.38 -0.44
C LEU A 19 3.82 7.84 -0.73
N GLY A 20 4.43 8.79 -0.04
CA GLY A 20 4.26 10.23 -0.28
C GLY A 20 4.70 10.64 -1.69
N ASN A 21 5.66 9.95 -2.29
CA ASN A 21 6.04 10.17 -3.69
C ASN A 21 4.90 9.87 -4.69
N LEU A 22 3.85 9.15 -4.25
CA LEU A 22 2.67 8.84 -5.06
C LEU A 22 1.54 9.85 -4.86
N GLU A 23 1.74 10.90 -4.05
CA GLU A 23 0.71 11.92 -3.80
C GLU A 23 0.16 12.51 -5.12
N ASN A 24 -1.16 12.60 -5.21
CA ASN A 24 -1.93 13.03 -6.39
C ASN A 24 -1.80 12.14 -7.65
N GLN A 25 -1.06 11.04 -7.59
CA GLN A 25 -0.95 10.09 -8.70
C GLN A 25 -2.17 9.16 -8.75
N LYS A 26 -2.63 8.86 -9.98
CA LYS A 26 -3.83 8.06 -10.25
C LYS A 26 -3.46 6.71 -10.85
N PHE A 27 -4.06 5.64 -10.34
CA PHE A 27 -3.81 4.28 -10.80
C PHE A 27 -5.10 3.48 -10.95
N VAL A 28 -5.05 2.46 -11.82
CA VAL A 28 -6.04 1.37 -11.87
C VAL A 28 -5.46 0.20 -11.10
N LEU A 29 -6.25 -0.33 -10.16
CA LEU A 29 -5.88 -1.45 -9.29
C LEU A 29 -6.13 -2.79 -9.97
N ASP A 30 -5.61 -3.88 -9.40
CA ASP A 30 -5.80 -5.24 -9.93
C ASP A 30 -7.27 -5.69 -9.97
N CYS A 31 -8.12 -5.06 -9.16
CA CYS A 31 -9.57 -5.30 -9.14
C CYS A 31 -10.35 -4.39 -10.11
N GLY A 32 -9.68 -3.58 -10.93
CA GLY A 32 -10.27 -2.68 -11.92
C GLY A 32 -10.74 -1.32 -11.39
N HIS A 33 -10.65 -1.07 -10.07
CA HIS A 33 -11.03 0.21 -9.47
C HIS A 33 -9.90 1.25 -9.56
N HIS A 34 -10.27 2.53 -9.50
CA HIS A 34 -9.32 3.63 -9.51
C HIS A 34 -8.91 4.04 -8.09
N VAL A 35 -7.69 4.52 -7.92
CA VAL A 35 -7.23 5.20 -6.70
C VAL A 35 -6.48 6.47 -7.06
N THR A 36 -6.65 7.51 -6.25
CA THR A 36 -5.69 8.61 -6.13
C THR A 36 -5.04 8.53 -4.76
N PHE A 37 -3.71 8.52 -4.70
CA PHE A 37 -3.00 8.45 -3.42
C PHE A 37 -2.94 9.83 -2.73
N ASN A 38 -3.10 9.80 -1.39
CA ASN A 38 -3.06 10.95 -0.49
C ASN A 38 -4.07 12.08 -0.80
N GLU A 39 -5.22 11.74 -1.40
CA GLU A 39 -6.31 12.67 -1.69
C GLU A 39 -7.54 12.39 -0.79
N VAL A 40 -8.28 13.43 -0.40
CA VAL A 40 -9.42 13.36 0.54
C VAL A 40 -10.55 12.42 0.08
N LEU A 41 -10.60 12.07 -1.21
CA LEU A 41 -11.57 11.14 -1.81
C LEU A 41 -10.90 9.94 -2.50
N GLY A 42 -9.64 9.65 -2.18
CA GLY A 42 -8.94 8.48 -2.68
C GLY A 42 -9.47 7.18 -2.07
N ASN A 43 -9.63 6.14 -2.90
CA ASN A 43 -9.97 4.81 -2.41
C ASN A 43 -8.84 4.24 -1.53
N ASN A 44 -9.19 3.62 -0.40
CA ASN A 44 -8.21 2.86 0.38
C ASN A 44 -7.78 1.61 -0.41
N VAL A 45 -6.52 1.22 -0.24
CA VAL A 45 -5.94 0.05 -0.90
C VAL A 45 -5.51 -1.02 0.11
N THR A 46 -5.57 -2.27 -0.32
CA THR A 46 -5.02 -3.43 0.39
C THR A 46 -3.89 -3.99 -0.45
N ILE A 47 -2.70 -4.08 0.16
CA ILE A 47 -1.53 -4.73 -0.43
C ILE A 47 -1.49 -6.17 0.08
N LEU A 48 -1.66 -7.12 -0.85
CA LEU A 48 -1.65 -8.55 -0.56
C LEU A 48 -0.27 -9.12 -0.88
N ASN A 49 0.40 -9.62 0.17
CA ASN A 49 1.66 -10.34 0.03
C ASN A 49 1.36 -11.83 -0.27
N GLY A 50 1.96 -12.37 -1.33
CA GLY A 50 1.77 -13.75 -1.76
C GLY A 50 2.80 -14.17 -2.81
N LYS A 51 2.45 -15.11 -3.69
CA LYS A 51 3.31 -15.51 -4.82
C LYS A 51 3.61 -14.36 -5.79
N SER A 52 2.66 -13.44 -5.92
CA SER A 52 2.80 -12.15 -6.60
C SER A 52 2.24 -11.06 -5.70
N LEU A 53 2.87 -9.89 -5.74
CA LEU A 53 2.35 -8.70 -5.08
C LEU A 53 1.08 -8.27 -5.79
N ARG A 54 -0.01 -8.10 -5.04
CA ARG A 54 -1.27 -7.56 -5.57
C ARG A 54 -1.72 -6.34 -4.80
N ILE A 55 -2.32 -5.39 -5.50
CA ILE A 55 -2.86 -4.16 -4.93
C ILE A 55 -4.30 -4.02 -5.39
N ILE A 56 -5.23 -4.15 -4.45
CA ILE A 56 -6.69 -4.06 -4.68
C ILE A 56 -7.29 -2.95 -3.83
N CYS A 57 -8.51 -2.51 -4.14
CA CYS A 57 -9.21 -1.60 -3.23
C CYS A 57 -9.70 -2.35 -1.99
N SER A 58 -9.82 -1.65 -0.87
CA SER A 58 -10.29 -2.25 0.38
C SER A 58 -11.71 -2.82 0.29
N LEU A 59 -12.52 -2.36 -0.66
CA LEU A 59 -13.89 -2.85 -0.89
C LEU A 59 -13.93 -4.21 -1.60
N CYS A 60 -12.88 -4.57 -2.35
CA CYS A 60 -12.77 -5.87 -3.03
C CYS A 60 -11.95 -6.90 -2.24
N GLY A 61 -11.36 -6.49 -1.11
CA GLY A 61 -10.53 -7.35 -0.27
C GLY A 61 -11.29 -8.06 0.86
N TYR A 62 -12.59 -7.77 1.02
CA TYR A 62 -13.50 -8.42 1.96
C TYR A 62 -14.41 -9.44 1.26
#